data_AF-A0A143B5T0-F1
#
_entry.id   AF-A0A143B5T0-F1
#
_cell.length_a   1.000
_cell.length_b   1.000
_cell.length_c   1.000
_cell.angle_alpha   90.00
_cell.angle_beta   90.00
_cell.angle_gamma   90.00
#
_symmetry.space_group_name_H-M   'P 1'
#
loop_
_entity.id
_entity.type
_entity.pdbx_description
1 polymer ?
#
loop_
_entity_poly.entity_id
_entity_poly.type
_entity_poly.pdbx_seq_one_letter_code
_entity_poly.pdbx_strand_id
1 'polypeptide(L)'
;MDQKLEKQCRERAVELGNSGDPSVLPELLELTRSPAANVRRLAASAIGKLAGLVDASSAVSALVPMLRDAKPQVRQYAARALSAFGSSAKIALSDLRDMAISPVEMEYNNTGAKRAIGVIEEACRIAERQAVHCCQRCGVRLEHDEYVRSHKAFQRPFCNYCFDEVFIERRNFETKVELQKNIRANDGTWVQSEGERLICEALDKEQISYRYDERFRILDGYAIRPDFYLPEFDVYIEYWGMETADYKIGMLKKQQLYQQQGKRLISLYPADKSQMRATVLGKLQKYR
;
A
#
# COMPACT_ATOMS: atom_id res chain seq x y z
N MET A 1 20.25 -42.71 -19.35
CA MET A 1 19.94 -43.47 -18.12
C MET A 1 19.36 -44.80 -18.56
N ASP A 2 19.80 -45.90 -17.95
CA ASP A 2 19.22 -47.23 -18.19
C ASP A 2 17.71 -47.21 -17.86
N GLN A 3 16.87 -47.79 -18.73
CA GLN A 3 15.41 -47.85 -18.53
C GLN A 3 15.05 -48.55 -17.21
N LYS A 4 15.85 -49.53 -16.79
CA LYS A 4 15.67 -50.21 -15.50
C LYS A 4 15.91 -49.25 -14.33
N LEU A 5 16.99 -48.45 -14.40
CA LEU A 5 17.31 -47.45 -13.39
C LEU A 5 16.26 -46.34 -13.34
N GLU A 6 15.73 -45.89 -14.48
CA GLU A 6 14.62 -44.93 -14.51
C GLU A 6 13.39 -45.46 -13.76
N LYS A 7 13.02 -46.72 -14.04
CA LYS A 7 11.88 -47.38 -13.39
C LYS A 7 12.08 -47.45 -11.87
N GLN A 8 13.26 -47.85 -11.41
CA GLN A 8 13.61 -47.90 -9.99
C GLN A 8 13.50 -46.51 -9.33
N CYS A 9 14.06 -45.47 -9.95
CA CYS A 9 13.97 -44.10 -9.41
C CYS A 9 12.52 -43.60 -9.35
N ARG A 10 11.67 -43.97 -10.32
CA ARG A 10 10.24 -43.62 -10.29
C ARG A 10 9.50 -44.30 -9.14
N GLU A 11 9.72 -45.60 -8.97
CA GLU A 11 9.11 -46.39 -7.89
C GLU A 11 9.56 -45.87 -6.53
N ARG A 12 10.86 -45.57 -6.41
CA ARG A 12 11.45 -44.97 -5.21
C ARG A 12 10.84 -43.62 -4.88
N ALA A 13 10.69 -42.70 -5.84
CA ALA A 13 10.04 -41.42 -5.60
C ALA A 13 8.62 -41.56 -5.05
N VAL A 14 7.85 -42.55 -5.53
CA VAL A 14 6.49 -42.82 -5.06
C VAL A 14 6.49 -43.40 -3.64
N GLU A 15 7.38 -44.36 -3.37
CA GLU A 15 7.57 -44.96 -2.05
C GLU A 15 7.90 -43.89 -1.00
N LEU A 16 8.91 -43.06 -1.27
CA LEU A 16 9.33 -41.96 -0.39
C LEU A 16 8.21 -40.95 -0.13
N GLY A 17 7.41 -40.62 -1.16
CA GLY A 17 6.27 -39.72 -0.98
C GLY A 17 5.12 -40.32 -0.17
N ASN A 18 5.03 -41.64 -0.09
CA ASN A 18 3.98 -42.34 0.65
C ASN A 18 4.41 -42.74 2.07
N SER A 19 5.71 -42.67 2.39
CA SER A 19 6.20 -43.05 3.72
C SER A 19 5.72 -42.10 4.82
N GLY A 20 5.46 -40.82 4.48
CA GLY A 20 5.17 -39.77 5.46
C GLY A 20 6.38 -39.44 6.35
N ASP A 21 7.56 -39.97 6.04
CA ASP A 21 8.78 -39.75 6.80
C ASP A 21 9.52 -38.52 6.27
N PRO A 22 9.69 -37.45 7.07
CA PRO A 22 10.40 -36.26 6.61
C PRO A 22 11.89 -36.48 6.37
N SER A 23 12.49 -37.55 6.91
CA SER A 23 13.92 -37.88 6.71
C SER A 23 14.28 -38.18 5.26
N VAL A 24 13.28 -38.48 4.43
CA VAL A 24 13.45 -38.83 3.01
C VAL A 24 13.62 -37.62 2.10
N LEU A 25 13.44 -36.41 2.62
CA LEU A 25 13.51 -35.18 1.82
C LEU A 25 14.82 -35.07 1.02
N PRO A 26 16.04 -35.27 1.59
CA PRO A 26 17.29 -35.13 0.84
C PRO A 26 17.35 -36.03 -0.40
N GLU A 27 16.85 -37.26 -0.31
CA GLU A 27 16.80 -38.19 -1.46
C GLU A 27 15.83 -37.67 -2.54
N LEU A 28 14.65 -37.19 -2.13
CA LEU A 28 13.70 -36.56 -3.06
C LEU A 28 14.26 -35.31 -3.74
N LEU A 29 15.05 -34.50 -3.04
CA LEU A 29 15.72 -33.32 -3.61
C LEU A 29 16.67 -33.72 -4.74
N GLU A 30 17.43 -34.80 -4.59
CA GLU A 30 18.29 -35.30 -5.68
C GLU A 30 17.47 -35.80 -6.87
N LEU A 31 16.34 -36.47 -6.63
CA LEU A 31 15.44 -36.93 -7.69
C LEU A 31 14.80 -35.78 -8.49
N THR A 32 14.68 -34.57 -7.93
CA THR A 32 14.22 -33.38 -8.68
C THR A 32 15.18 -32.99 -9.80
N ARG A 33 16.44 -33.41 -9.74
CA ARG A 33 17.49 -33.13 -10.75
C ARG A 33 17.72 -34.28 -11.72
N SER A 34 16.91 -35.34 -11.64
CA SER A 34 17.04 -36.51 -12.51
C SER A 34 16.97 -36.14 -14.00
N PRO A 35 17.74 -36.78 -14.89
CA PRO A 35 17.62 -36.56 -16.33
C PRO A 35 16.24 -36.98 -16.87
N ALA A 36 15.56 -37.93 -16.21
CA ALA A 36 14.23 -38.38 -16.63
C ALA A 36 13.13 -37.49 -16.06
N ALA A 37 12.33 -36.92 -16.95
CA ALA A 37 11.20 -36.07 -16.56
C ALA A 37 10.13 -36.79 -15.72
N ASN A 38 9.96 -38.11 -15.93
CA ASN A 38 9.06 -38.91 -15.11
C ASN A 38 9.52 -39.02 -13.66
N VAL A 39 10.83 -39.12 -13.42
CA VAL A 39 11.39 -39.13 -12.06
C VAL A 39 11.20 -37.75 -11.44
N ARG A 40 11.55 -36.67 -12.17
CA ARG A 40 11.38 -35.30 -11.67
C ARG A 40 9.93 -34.99 -11.25
N ARG A 41 8.94 -35.28 -12.11
CA ARG A 41 7.53 -34.99 -11.76
C ARG A 41 7.05 -35.80 -10.54
N LEU A 42 7.53 -37.04 -10.37
CA LEU A 42 7.18 -37.87 -9.21
C LEU A 42 7.87 -37.37 -7.94
N ALA A 43 9.11 -36.91 -8.04
CA ALA A 43 9.81 -36.25 -6.94
C ALA A 43 9.06 -35.00 -6.48
N ALA A 44 8.65 -34.12 -7.40
CA ALA A 44 7.81 -32.96 -7.05
C ALA A 44 6.50 -33.37 -6.38
N SER A 45 5.82 -34.41 -6.91
CA SER A 45 4.60 -34.94 -6.30
C SER A 45 4.83 -35.43 -4.87
N ALA A 46 5.94 -36.14 -4.63
CA ALA A 46 6.27 -36.70 -3.33
C ALA A 46 6.59 -35.59 -2.32
N ILE A 47 7.41 -34.60 -2.71
CA ILE A 47 7.71 -33.43 -1.88
C ILE A 47 6.42 -32.69 -1.49
N GLY A 48 5.48 -32.53 -2.43
CA GLY A 48 4.19 -31.91 -2.15
C GLY A 48 3.32 -32.68 -1.14
N LYS A 49 3.40 -34.02 -1.11
CA LYS A 49 2.68 -34.84 -0.10
C LYS A 49 3.27 -34.69 1.30
N LEU A 50 4.56 -34.40 1.38
CA LEU A 50 5.27 -34.20 2.64
C LEU A 50 5.17 -32.75 3.15
N ALA A 51 4.43 -31.87 2.46
CA ALA A 51 4.21 -30.51 2.92
C ALA A 51 3.62 -30.50 4.35
N GLY A 52 4.20 -29.69 5.23
CA GLY A 52 3.86 -29.64 6.66
C GLY A 52 4.63 -30.63 7.55
N LEU A 53 5.34 -31.61 6.97
CA LEU A 53 6.21 -32.55 7.69
C LEU A 53 7.69 -32.21 7.53
N VAL A 54 8.05 -31.65 6.38
CA VAL A 54 9.45 -31.35 6.00
C VAL A 54 9.79 -29.87 6.10
N ASP A 55 11.09 -29.56 6.09
CA ASP A 55 11.57 -28.19 5.95
C ASP A 55 11.06 -27.56 4.65
N ALA A 56 10.21 -26.55 4.80
CA ALA A 56 9.60 -25.87 3.67
C ALA A 56 10.63 -25.09 2.85
N SER A 57 11.69 -24.57 3.45
CA SER A 57 12.69 -23.77 2.75
C SER A 57 13.42 -24.59 1.68
N SER A 58 13.97 -25.74 2.07
CA SER A 58 14.70 -26.65 1.18
C SER A 58 13.79 -27.23 0.10
N ALA A 59 12.56 -27.63 0.47
CA ALA A 59 11.58 -28.17 -0.47
C ALA A 59 11.15 -27.13 -1.52
N VAL A 60 10.78 -25.92 -1.10
CA VAL A 60 10.37 -24.84 -2.01
C VAL A 60 11.53 -24.44 -2.91
N SER A 61 12.76 -24.33 -2.38
CA SER A 61 13.95 -23.97 -3.17
C SER A 61 14.21 -24.94 -4.32
N ALA A 62 14.01 -26.25 -4.11
CA ALA A 62 14.15 -27.25 -5.18
C ALA A 62 12.98 -27.28 -6.17
N LEU A 63 11.75 -26.96 -5.72
CA LEU A 63 10.56 -26.97 -6.57
C LEU A 63 10.47 -25.76 -7.50
N VAL A 64 10.95 -24.58 -7.08
CA VAL A 64 10.86 -23.33 -7.87
C VAL A 64 11.50 -23.46 -9.27
N PRO A 65 12.74 -23.98 -9.44
CA PRO A 65 13.33 -24.18 -10.75
C PRO A 65 12.52 -25.10 -11.67
N MET A 66 11.76 -26.05 -11.11
CA MET A 66 10.96 -27.01 -11.86
C MET A 66 9.74 -26.39 -12.54
N LEU A 67 9.33 -25.16 -12.14
CA LEU A 67 8.34 -24.38 -12.88
C LEU A 67 8.82 -23.98 -14.28
N ARG A 68 10.13 -24.05 -14.54
CA ARG A 68 10.74 -23.78 -15.86
C ARG A 68 11.20 -25.06 -16.57
N ASP A 69 10.76 -26.24 -16.10
CA ASP A 69 11.18 -27.51 -16.69
C ASP A 69 10.74 -27.64 -18.16
N ALA A 70 11.58 -28.27 -18.98
CA ALA A 70 11.30 -28.53 -20.40
C ALA A 70 10.00 -29.33 -20.61
N LYS A 71 9.60 -30.19 -19.67
CA LYS A 71 8.40 -31.01 -19.80
C LYS A 71 7.20 -30.39 -19.07
N PRO A 72 6.07 -30.14 -19.76
CA PRO A 72 4.88 -29.52 -19.16
C PRO A 72 4.33 -30.27 -17.94
N GLN A 73 4.42 -31.60 -17.92
CA GLN A 73 3.98 -32.39 -16.76
C GLN A 73 4.85 -32.14 -15.52
N VAL A 74 6.14 -31.85 -15.66
CA VAL A 74 6.98 -31.52 -14.49
C VAL A 74 6.55 -30.18 -13.91
N ARG A 75 6.33 -29.18 -14.76
CA ARG A 75 5.82 -27.86 -14.38
C ARG A 75 4.49 -27.93 -13.63
N GLN A 76 3.56 -28.77 -14.12
CA GLN A 76 2.28 -29.02 -13.47
C GLN A 76 2.43 -29.48 -12.02
N TYR A 77 3.28 -30.48 -11.80
CA TYR A 77 3.47 -31.09 -10.48
C TYR A 77 4.26 -30.17 -9.55
N ALA A 78 5.20 -29.40 -10.08
CA ALA A 78 5.90 -28.36 -9.33
C ALA A 78 4.91 -27.30 -8.81
N ALA A 79 4.03 -26.78 -9.66
CA ALA A 79 3.02 -25.79 -9.25
C ALA A 79 2.06 -26.36 -8.18
N ARG A 80 1.61 -27.61 -8.35
CA ARG A 80 0.77 -28.29 -7.35
C ARG A 80 1.49 -28.51 -6.03
N ALA A 81 2.76 -28.92 -6.06
CA ALA A 81 3.55 -29.14 -4.86
C ALA A 81 3.79 -27.82 -4.10
N LEU A 82 4.16 -26.75 -4.80
CA LEU A 82 4.34 -25.41 -4.22
C LEU A 82 3.06 -24.90 -3.55
N SER A 83 1.89 -25.16 -4.15
CA SER A 83 0.61 -24.83 -3.52
C SER A 83 0.40 -25.50 -2.16
N ALA A 84 0.95 -26.69 -1.92
CA ALA A 84 0.83 -27.40 -0.65
C ALA A 84 1.67 -26.78 0.47
N PHE A 85 2.73 -26.03 0.13
CA PHE A 85 3.56 -25.31 1.11
C PHE A 85 2.98 -23.95 1.51
N GLY A 86 1.84 -23.53 0.96
CA GLY A 86 1.12 -22.33 1.37
C GLY A 86 2.00 -21.07 1.39
N SER A 87 2.00 -20.34 2.50
CA SER A 87 2.74 -19.07 2.63
C SER A 87 4.25 -19.23 2.52
N SER A 88 4.82 -20.40 2.84
CA SER A 88 6.24 -20.67 2.66
C SER A 88 6.66 -20.65 1.18
N ALA A 89 5.73 -20.85 0.26
CA ALA A 89 5.97 -20.81 -1.19
C ALA A 89 5.84 -19.39 -1.79
N LYS A 90 5.76 -18.33 -0.98
CA LYS A 90 5.58 -16.93 -1.44
C LYS A 90 6.58 -16.52 -2.53
N ILE A 91 7.82 -17.02 -2.48
CA ILE A 91 8.86 -16.73 -3.48
C ILE A 91 8.52 -17.25 -4.88
N ALA A 92 7.67 -18.27 -4.99
CA ALA A 92 7.26 -18.86 -6.27
C ALA A 92 6.15 -18.07 -6.99
N LEU A 93 5.55 -17.06 -6.34
CA LEU A 93 4.41 -16.33 -6.90
C LEU A 93 4.74 -15.64 -8.23
N SER A 94 5.96 -15.13 -8.40
CA SER A 94 6.37 -14.52 -9.69
C SER A 94 6.35 -15.55 -10.80
N ASP A 95 7.01 -16.69 -10.59
CA ASP A 95 7.14 -17.75 -11.59
C ASP A 95 5.79 -18.40 -11.93
N LEU A 96 4.90 -18.53 -10.93
CA LEU A 96 3.54 -19.01 -11.14
C LEU A 96 2.70 -18.02 -11.93
N ARG A 97 2.87 -16.71 -11.73
CA ARG A 97 2.17 -15.67 -12.52
C ARG A 97 2.63 -15.68 -13.97
N ASP A 98 3.94 -15.79 -14.19
CA ASP A 98 4.52 -15.91 -15.54
C ASP A 98 3.97 -17.16 -16.26
N MET A 99 3.92 -18.30 -15.55
CA MET A 99 3.29 -19.52 -16.07
C MET A 99 1.81 -19.29 -16.39
N ALA A 100 1.04 -18.66 -15.49
CA ALA A 100 -0.41 -18.49 -15.61
C ALA A 100 -0.87 -17.65 -16.82
N ILE A 101 -0.01 -16.78 -17.33
CA ILE A 101 -0.29 -15.90 -18.48
C ILE A 101 0.41 -16.33 -19.77
N SER A 102 1.26 -17.36 -19.70
CA SER A 102 2.07 -17.78 -20.85
C SER A 102 1.19 -18.37 -21.97
N PRO A 103 1.24 -17.83 -23.19
CA PRO A 103 0.44 -18.32 -24.32
C PRO A 103 0.96 -19.65 -24.90
N VAL A 104 2.22 -20.01 -24.62
CA VAL A 104 2.85 -21.25 -25.09
C VAL A 104 2.77 -22.38 -24.06
N GLU A 105 2.25 -22.09 -22.88
CA GLU A 105 2.05 -23.07 -21.81
C GLU A 105 0.75 -23.86 -22.02
N MET A 106 0.73 -25.08 -21.52
CA MET A 106 -0.47 -25.93 -21.55
C MET A 106 -1.58 -25.32 -20.69
N GLU A 107 -2.81 -25.35 -21.18
CA GLU A 107 -3.96 -24.75 -20.48
C GLU A 107 -4.18 -25.32 -19.06
N TYR A 108 -3.94 -26.61 -18.87
CA TYR A 108 -4.02 -27.24 -17.55
C TYR A 108 -2.96 -26.72 -16.57
N ASN A 109 -1.79 -26.29 -17.06
CA ASN A 109 -0.74 -25.66 -16.26
C ASN A 109 -1.11 -24.23 -15.92
N ASN A 110 -1.65 -23.46 -16.89
CA ASN A 110 -2.14 -22.10 -16.64
C ASN A 110 -3.21 -22.10 -15.54
N THR A 111 -4.18 -23.01 -15.65
CA THR A 111 -5.25 -23.17 -14.66
C THR A 111 -4.70 -23.63 -13.30
N GLY A 112 -3.75 -24.57 -13.30
CA GLY A 112 -3.09 -25.04 -12.09
C GLY A 112 -2.30 -23.94 -11.38
N ALA A 113 -1.57 -23.11 -12.13
CA ALA A 113 -0.81 -21.99 -11.60
C ALA A 113 -1.72 -20.92 -10.99
N LYS A 114 -2.83 -20.56 -11.65
CA LYS A 114 -3.83 -19.63 -11.10
C LYS A 114 -4.40 -20.12 -9.77
N ARG A 115 -4.70 -21.41 -9.65
CA ARG A 115 -5.16 -22.01 -8.39
C ARG A 115 -4.07 -21.95 -7.31
N ALA A 116 -2.84 -22.32 -7.66
CA ALA A 116 -1.71 -22.26 -6.73
C ALA A 116 -1.46 -20.85 -6.20
N ILE A 117 -1.51 -19.83 -7.07
CA ILE A 117 -1.41 -18.41 -6.69
C ILE A 117 -2.47 -18.06 -5.65
N GLY A 118 -3.74 -18.37 -5.92
CA GLY A 118 -4.83 -18.07 -4.99
C GLY A 118 -4.65 -18.72 -3.61
N VAL A 119 -4.21 -19.98 -3.57
CA VAL A 119 -3.93 -20.69 -2.31
C VAL A 119 -2.76 -20.06 -1.56
N ILE A 120 -1.65 -19.75 -2.24
CA ILE A 120 -0.45 -19.17 -1.61
C ILE A 120 -0.74 -17.76 -1.11
N GLU A 121 -1.42 -16.92 -1.90
CA GLU A 121 -1.80 -15.56 -1.51
C GLU A 121 -2.76 -15.56 -0.31
N GLU A 122 -3.75 -16.45 -0.28
CA GLU A 122 -4.64 -16.58 0.87
C GLU A 122 -3.90 -17.09 2.11
N ALA A 123 -3.00 -18.06 1.96
CA ALA A 123 -2.16 -18.52 3.07
C ALA A 123 -1.24 -17.40 3.60
N CYS A 124 -0.69 -16.56 2.71
CA CYS A 124 0.08 -15.38 3.12
C CYS A 124 -0.80 -14.39 3.90
N ARG A 125 -2.02 -14.14 3.42
CA ARG A 125 -2.97 -13.25 4.10
C ARG A 125 -3.35 -13.76 5.48
N ILE A 126 -3.60 -15.06 5.63
CA ILE A 126 -3.91 -15.68 6.92
C ILE A 126 -2.70 -15.57 7.85
N ALA A 127 -1.48 -15.87 7.37
CA ALA A 127 -0.26 -15.76 8.15
C ALA A 127 0.00 -14.30 8.60
N GLU A 128 -0.20 -13.33 7.72
CA GLU A 128 -0.07 -11.89 8.03
C GLU A 128 -1.14 -11.41 9.02
N ARG A 129 -2.34 -12.00 9.03
CA ARG A 129 -3.38 -11.72 10.04
C ARG A 129 -3.10 -12.34 11.39
N GLN A 130 -2.46 -13.50 11.42
CA GLN A 130 -2.09 -14.19 12.67
C GLN A 130 -0.78 -13.67 13.28
N ALA A 131 0.00 -12.90 12.51
CA ALA A 131 1.22 -12.28 12.99
C ALA A 131 0.92 -11.33 14.17
N VAL A 132 1.57 -11.60 15.30
CA VAL A 132 1.49 -10.73 16.47
C VAL A 132 2.41 -9.55 16.23
N HIS A 133 1.82 -8.39 15.95
CA HIS A 133 2.54 -7.13 15.85
C HIS A 133 2.36 -6.33 17.13
N CYS A 134 3.40 -5.62 17.55
CA CYS A 134 3.35 -4.74 18.71
C CYS A 134 3.65 -3.30 18.30
N CYS A 135 2.97 -2.35 18.94
CA CYS A 135 3.23 -0.93 18.79
C CYS A 135 4.68 -0.64 19.19
N GLN A 136 5.43 0.04 18.32
CA GLN A 136 6.82 0.41 18.59
C GLN A 136 6.96 1.39 19.78
N ARG A 137 5.93 2.21 20.04
CA ARG A 137 5.97 3.25 21.09
C ARG A 137 5.52 2.74 22.46
N CYS A 138 4.41 2.01 22.51
CA CYS A 138 3.81 1.57 23.79
C CYS A 138 3.80 0.06 24.00
N GLY A 139 4.25 -0.74 23.04
CA GLY A 139 4.35 -2.19 23.16
C GLY A 139 3.01 -2.96 23.10
N VAL A 140 1.86 -2.28 23.01
CA VAL A 140 0.56 -2.95 22.91
C VAL A 140 0.47 -3.81 21.66
N ARG A 141 -0.17 -4.97 21.76
CA ARG A 141 -0.50 -5.80 20.60
C ARG A 141 -1.40 -5.02 19.65
N LEU A 142 -1.05 -5.04 18.38
CA LEU A 142 -1.79 -4.38 17.31
C LEU A 142 -2.83 -5.32 16.73
N GLU A 143 -3.97 -4.75 16.39
CA GLU A 143 -4.87 -5.37 15.42
C GLU A 143 -4.25 -5.30 14.01
N HIS A 144 -4.65 -6.19 13.12
CA HIS A 144 -4.06 -6.30 11.78
C HIS A 144 -4.24 -5.00 10.97
N ASP A 145 -5.38 -4.32 11.11
CA ASP A 145 -5.66 -3.04 10.45
C ASP A 145 -4.80 -1.88 11.00
N GLU A 146 -4.56 -1.83 12.31
CA GLU A 146 -3.64 -0.88 12.95
C GLU A 146 -2.21 -1.06 12.42
N TYR A 147 -1.74 -2.30 12.32
CA TYR A 147 -0.43 -2.63 11.76
C TYR A 147 -0.33 -2.19 10.29
N VAL A 148 -1.28 -2.59 9.44
CA VAL A 148 -1.27 -2.24 8.00
C VAL A 148 -1.30 -0.72 7.81
N ARG A 149 -2.15 -0.02 8.56
CA ARG A 149 -2.30 1.44 8.44
C ARG A 149 -1.03 2.17 8.88
N SER A 150 -0.48 1.83 10.05
CA SER A 150 0.73 2.44 10.59
C SER A 150 1.95 2.14 9.75
N HIS A 151 2.10 0.90 9.29
CA HIS A 151 3.20 0.51 8.42
C HIS A 151 3.11 1.21 7.05
N LYS A 152 1.91 1.38 6.47
CA LYS A 152 1.72 2.13 5.22
C LYS A 152 2.07 3.62 5.37
N ALA A 153 1.73 4.24 6.49
CA ALA A 153 1.97 5.67 6.72
C ALA A 153 3.40 6.00 7.17
N PHE A 154 4.01 5.11 7.96
CA PHE A 154 5.25 5.41 8.70
C PHE A 154 6.34 4.36 8.53
N GLN A 155 6.07 3.25 7.82
CA GLN A 155 6.93 2.06 7.76
C GLN A 155 7.26 1.51 9.17
N ARG A 156 6.43 1.83 10.16
CA ARG A 156 6.60 1.51 11.58
C ARG A 156 5.26 1.12 12.20
N PRO A 157 5.22 0.08 13.05
CA PRO A 157 3.99 -0.38 13.67
C PRO A 157 3.58 0.53 14.83
N PHE A 158 2.37 1.10 14.77
CA PHE A 158 1.77 1.91 15.83
C PHE A 158 0.31 1.53 16.04
N CYS A 159 -0.14 1.50 17.30
CA CYS A 159 -1.56 1.38 17.61
C CYS A 159 -2.30 2.66 17.23
N ASN A 160 -3.63 2.63 17.19
CA ASN A 160 -4.44 3.80 16.86
C ASN A 160 -4.04 5.05 17.65
N TYR A 161 -3.86 4.91 18.97
CA TYR A 161 -3.47 6.03 19.84
C TYR A 161 -2.09 6.61 19.48
N CYS A 162 -1.07 5.76 19.38
CA CYS A 162 0.28 6.23 19.04
C CYS A 162 0.39 6.66 17.57
N PHE A 163 -0.41 6.09 16.68
CA PHE A 163 -0.54 6.53 15.30
C PHE A 163 -1.07 7.95 15.27
N ASP A 164 -2.16 8.22 15.99
CA ASP A 164 -2.75 9.55 16.07
C ASP A 164 -1.78 10.54 16.72
N GLU A 165 -1.08 10.17 17.80
CA GLU A 165 -0.05 11.04 18.39
C GLU A 165 1.11 11.30 17.42
N VAL A 166 1.65 10.29 16.74
CA VAL A 166 2.77 10.47 15.78
C VAL A 166 2.31 11.20 14.51
N PHE A 167 1.09 10.94 14.06
CA PHE A 167 0.46 11.63 12.94
C PHE A 167 0.18 13.09 13.30
N ILE A 168 -0.35 13.35 14.51
CA ILE A 168 -0.53 14.68 15.07
C ILE A 168 0.81 15.34 15.34
N GLU A 169 1.86 14.66 15.78
CA GLU A 169 3.19 15.23 16.00
C GLU A 169 3.87 15.60 14.67
N ARG A 170 3.72 14.78 13.61
CA ARG A 170 4.19 15.12 12.26
C ARG A 170 3.37 16.23 11.61
N ARG A 171 2.04 16.16 11.73
CA ARG A 171 1.15 17.22 11.26
C ARG A 171 1.42 18.49 12.03
N ASN A 172 1.61 18.41 13.35
CA ASN A 172 2.06 19.50 14.21
C ASN A 172 3.54 19.84 14.04
N PHE A 173 4.35 19.11 13.28
CA PHE A 173 5.67 19.58 12.87
C PHE A 173 5.50 20.49 11.65
N GLU A 174 4.59 20.13 10.73
CA GLU A 174 4.12 21.01 9.65
C GLU A 174 3.28 22.20 10.19
N THR A 175 2.53 22.01 11.28
CA THR A 175 1.71 23.02 11.99
C THR A 175 2.44 23.67 13.17
N LYS A 176 3.70 23.29 13.50
CA LYS A 176 4.52 24.03 14.49
C LYS A 176 5.10 25.32 13.91
N VAL A 177 4.84 25.59 12.64
CA VAL A 177 4.93 26.94 12.07
C VAL A 177 3.76 27.83 12.55
N GLU A 178 2.72 27.26 13.19
CA GLU A 178 1.39 27.87 13.36
C GLU A 178 1.07 28.36 14.80
N LEU A 179 2.05 28.84 15.57
CA LEU A 179 1.78 29.49 16.87
C LEU A 179 2.42 30.87 17.00
N GLN A 180 2.16 31.76 16.02
CA GLN A 180 2.17 33.22 16.25
C GLN A 180 1.11 33.92 15.40
N LYS A 181 -0.19 33.73 15.70
CA LYS A 181 -1.22 34.69 15.26
C LYS A 181 -1.11 35.95 16.10
N ASN A 182 -0.34 36.92 15.62
CA ASN A 182 -0.02 38.16 16.33
C ASN A 182 -0.49 39.42 15.60
N ILE A 183 -1.19 39.27 14.46
CA ILE A 183 -1.67 40.37 13.64
C ILE A 183 -3.19 40.48 13.82
N ARG A 184 -3.69 41.67 14.13
CA ARG A 184 -5.12 41.96 14.33
C ARG A 184 -5.66 42.77 13.16
N ALA A 185 -6.75 42.32 12.55
CA ALA A 185 -7.50 43.03 11.52
C ALA A 185 -8.48 44.06 12.12
N ASN A 186 -9.00 44.97 11.28
CA ASN A 186 -9.92 46.05 11.71
C ASN A 186 -11.22 45.55 12.35
N ASP A 187 -11.75 44.42 11.87
CA ASP A 187 -12.93 43.77 12.42
C ASP A 187 -12.67 42.99 13.72
N GLY A 188 -11.42 42.98 14.19
CA GLY A 188 -10.99 42.30 15.41
C GLY A 188 -10.48 40.88 15.22
N THR A 189 -10.47 40.34 14.00
CA THR A 189 -9.98 38.98 13.69
C THR A 189 -8.46 38.89 13.83
N TRP A 190 -7.97 37.82 14.46
CA TRP A 190 -6.55 37.53 14.59
C TRP A 190 -6.07 36.60 13.48
N VAL A 191 -5.04 37.02 12.73
CA VAL A 191 -4.54 36.34 11.53
C VAL A 191 -3.04 36.02 11.63
N GLN A 192 -2.55 35.14 10.76
CA GLN A 192 -1.16 34.64 10.76
C GLN A 192 -0.23 35.37 9.77
N SER A 193 -0.77 36.22 8.88
CA SER A 193 0.06 37.01 7.96
C SER A 193 -0.54 38.36 7.57
N GLU A 194 0.31 39.29 7.15
CA GLU A 194 -0.11 40.58 6.57
C GLU A 194 -1.01 40.40 5.33
N GLY A 195 -0.82 39.34 4.55
CA GLY A 195 -1.67 39.05 3.40
C GLY A 195 -3.10 38.73 3.80
N GLU A 196 -3.28 37.93 4.85
CA GLU A 196 -4.58 37.61 5.42
C GLU A 196 -5.25 38.81 6.06
N ARG A 197 -4.49 39.68 6.76
CA ARG A 197 -5.02 40.93 7.33
C ARG A 197 -5.65 41.79 6.23
N LEU A 198 -4.96 41.94 5.10
CA LEU A 198 -5.47 42.69 3.95
C LEU A 198 -6.72 42.04 3.33
N ILE A 199 -6.86 40.71 3.40
CA ILE A 199 -8.08 40.00 2.95
C ILE A 199 -9.24 40.32 3.90
N CYS A 200 -9.05 40.20 5.22
CA CYS A 200 -10.06 40.60 6.21
C CYS A 200 -10.55 42.02 5.96
N GLU A 201 -9.62 42.97 5.81
CA GLU A 201 -9.94 44.39 5.60
C GLU A 201 -10.63 44.65 4.27
N ALA A 202 -10.30 43.89 3.23
CA ALA A 202 -10.99 43.99 1.95
C ALA A 202 -12.44 43.50 2.03
N LEU A 203 -12.69 42.42 2.78
CA LEU A 203 -14.02 41.85 2.98
C LEU A 203 -14.88 42.72 3.90
N ASP A 204 -14.31 43.19 5.01
CA ASP A 204 -14.96 44.08 5.98
C ASP A 204 -15.42 45.39 5.33
N LYS A 205 -14.58 45.99 4.47
CA LYS A 205 -14.92 47.23 3.75
C LYS A 205 -16.12 47.09 2.82
N GLU A 206 -16.36 45.89 2.28
CA GLU A 206 -17.51 45.59 1.43
C GLU A 206 -18.67 44.96 2.22
N GLN A 207 -18.54 44.85 3.55
CA GLN A 207 -19.51 44.21 4.44
C GLN A 207 -19.82 42.75 4.07
N ILE A 208 -18.83 42.03 3.51
CA ILE A 208 -18.97 40.62 3.14
C ILE A 208 -18.69 39.75 4.37
N SER A 209 -19.66 38.92 4.76
CA SER A 209 -19.47 37.99 5.87
C SER A 209 -18.49 36.87 5.49
N TYR A 210 -17.59 36.54 6.40
CA TYR A 210 -16.65 35.43 6.24
C TYR A 210 -16.45 34.64 7.54
N ARG A 211 -15.95 33.42 7.40
CA ARG A 211 -15.48 32.55 8.49
C ARG A 211 -13.98 32.33 8.29
N TYR A 212 -13.18 32.78 9.26
CA TYR A 212 -11.75 32.56 9.27
C TYR A 212 -11.42 31.25 9.97
N ASP A 213 -10.58 30.43 9.33
CA ASP A 213 -9.91 29.30 9.96
C ASP A 213 -10.84 28.23 10.59
N GLU A 214 -12.08 28.13 10.08
CA GLU A 214 -13.09 27.17 10.52
C GLU A 214 -12.78 25.77 9.95
N ARG A 215 -12.60 24.79 10.84
CA ARG A 215 -12.32 23.41 10.45
C ARG A 215 -13.55 22.80 9.78
N PHE A 216 -13.43 22.40 8.52
CA PHE A 216 -14.42 21.55 7.87
C PHE A 216 -14.01 20.07 7.91
N ARG A 217 -14.98 19.19 8.20
CA ARG A 217 -14.89 17.75 7.87
C ARG A 217 -15.48 17.56 6.49
N ILE A 218 -14.68 17.09 5.54
CA ILE A 218 -15.22 16.54 4.29
C ILE A 218 -15.50 15.05 4.57
N LEU A 219 -16.69 14.58 4.21
CA LEU A 219 -16.98 13.15 4.10
C LEU A 219 -15.91 12.51 3.20
N ASP A 220 -15.45 11.30 3.53
CA ASP A 220 -14.23 10.64 3.02
C ASP A 220 -12.90 10.99 3.70
N GLY A 221 -12.93 11.43 4.96
CA GLY A 221 -11.78 11.31 5.87
C GLY A 221 -10.65 12.35 5.70
N TYR A 222 -10.77 13.29 4.76
CA TYR A 222 -9.84 14.41 4.62
C TYR A 222 -10.39 15.68 5.27
N ALA A 223 -9.78 16.11 6.38
CA ALA A 223 -10.05 17.42 6.97
C ALA A 223 -9.15 18.47 6.29
N ILE A 224 -9.76 19.34 5.47
CA ILE A 224 -9.13 20.53 4.90
C ILE A 224 -9.50 21.73 5.75
N ARG A 225 -8.53 22.59 6.01
CA ARG A 225 -8.72 23.86 6.70
C ARG A 225 -8.47 25.00 5.71
N PRO A 226 -9.52 25.71 5.25
CA PRO A 226 -9.37 26.92 4.45
C PRO A 226 -8.91 28.11 5.31
N ASP A 227 -8.23 29.07 4.70
CA ASP A 227 -7.93 30.34 5.38
C ASP A 227 -9.23 31.13 5.59
N PHE A 228 -10.06 31.23 4.55
CA PHE A 228 -11.37 31.87 4.62
C PHE A 228 -12.46 31.07 3.90
N TYR A 229 -13.68 31.13 4.45
CA TYR A 229 -14.90 30.70 3.77
C TYR A 229 -15.91 31.83 3.76
N LEU A 230 -16.49 32.13 2.59
CA LEU A 230 -17.48 33.20 2.39
C LEU A 230 -18.84 32.54 2.12
N PRO A 231 -19.74 32.46 3.13
CA PRO A 231 -21.01 31.75 3.00
C PRO A 231 -21.92 32.31 1.89
N GLU A 232 -21.89 33.63 1.69
CA GLU A 232 -22.73 34.32 0.69
C GLU A 232 -22.46 33.86 -0.75
N PHE A 233 -21.22 33.48 -1.06
CA PHE A 233 -20.79 33.08 -2.41
C PHE A 233 -20.52 31.57 -2.53
N ASP A 234 -20.61 30.84 -1.41
CA ASP A 234 -20.13 29.46 -1.23
C ASP A 234 -18.73 29.26 -1.80
N VAL A 235 -17.79 30.15 -1.44
CA VAL A 235 -16.42 30.15 -1.97
C VAL A 235 -15.39 30.15 -0.84
N TYR A 236 -14.30 29.44 -1.08
CA TYR A 236 -13.15 29.37 -0.19
C TYR A 236 -12.03 30.29 -0.72
N ILE A 237 -11.29 30.92 0.18
CA ILE A 237 -10.10 31.71 -0.16
C ILE A 237 -8.88 31.09 0.52
N GLU A 238 -7.80 30.97 -0.23
CA GLU A 238 -6.48 30.53 0.23
C GLU A 238 -5.43 31.58 -0.12
N TYR A 239 -4.61 31.96 0.85
CA TYR A 239 -3.50 32.88 0.69
C TYR A 239 -2.16 32.11 0.73
N TRP A 240 -1.52 31.98 -0.44
CA TRP A 240 -0.34 31.15 -0.60
C TRP A 240 0.95 31.91 -0.29
N GLY A 241 1.26 32.10 0.99
CA GLY A 241 2.31 33.02 1.46
C GLY A 241 3.79 32.65 1.22
N MET A 242 4.11 31.44 0.74
CA MET A 242 5.50 30.96 0.60
C MET A 242 5.82 30.47 -0.83
N GLU A 243 7.10 30.54 -1.24
CA GLU A 243 7.54 30.20 -2.60
C GLU A 243 8.43 28.94 -2.72
N THR A 244 8.67 28.23 -1.61
CA THR A 244 9.54 27.04 -1.62
C THR A 244 8.96 25.87 -2.44
N ALA A 245 9.82 25.00 -2.97
CA ALA A 245 9.42 23.89 -3.84
C ALA A 245 8.46 22.91 -3.14
N ASP A 246 8.74 22.55 -1.89
CA ASP A 246 7.89 21.66 -1.09
C ASP A 246 6.52 22.29 -0.79
N TYR A 247 6.48 23.61 -0.58
CA TYR A 247 5.24 24.35 -0.39
C TYR A 247 4.38 24.37 -1.65
N LYS A 248 4.98 24.53 -2.83
CA LYS A 248 4.27 24.45 -4.12
C LYS A 248 3.64 23.08 -4.35
N ILE A 249 4.32 22.00 -3.95
CA ILE A 249 3.75 20.64 -4.02
C ILE A 249 2.52 20.51 -3.11
N GLY A 250 2.62 21.04 -1.87
CA GLY A 250 1.49 21.06 -0.93
C GLY A 250 0.30 21.88 -1.44
N MET A 251 0.57 23.07 -1.98
CA MET A 251 -0.42 23.95 -2.62
C MET A 251 -1.16 23.22 -3.76
N LEU A 252 -0.43 22.57 -4.68
CA LEU A 252 -1.03 21.86 -5.81
C LEU A 252 -1.94 20.71 -5.35
N LYS A 253 -1.53 19.94 -4.33
CA LYS A 253 -2.37 18.89 -3.73
C LYS A 253 -3.67 19.47 -3.14
N LYS A 254 -3.57 20.60 -2.43
CA LYS A 254 -4.73 21.26 -1.81
C LYS A 254 -5.69 21.79 -2.89
N GLN A 255 -5.17 22.45 -3.93
CA GLN A 255 -5.97 22.89 -5.09
C GLN A 255 -6.67 21.73 -5.80
N GLN A 256 -5.96 20.63 -6.04
CA GLN A 256 -6.54 19.42 -6.65
C GLN A 256 -7.67 18.84 -5.79
N LEU A 257 -7.53 18.87 -4.47
CA LEU A 257 -8.55 18.37 -3.56
C LEU A 257 -9.82 19.24 -3.58
N TYR A 258 -9.68 20.58 -3.61
CA TYR A 258 -10.83 21.48 -3.84
C TYR A 258 -11.52 21.17 -5.17
N GLN A 259 -10.75 20.94 -6.24
CA GLN A 259 -11.28 20.61 -7.56
C GLN A 259 -12.02 19.26 -7.59
N GLN A 260 -11.43 18.21 -7.00
CA GLN A 260 -12.05 16.88 -6.92
C GLN A 260 -13.37 16.89 -6.14
N GLN A 261 -13.48 17.76 -5.13
CA GLN A 261 -14.67 17.91 -4.29
C GLN A 261 -15.67 18.92 -4.86
N GLY A 262 -15.42 19.48 -6.05
CA GLY A 262 -16.30 20.45 -6.70
C GLY A 262 -16.46 21.76 -5.92
N LYS A 263 -15.50 22.11 -5.07
CA LYS A 263 -15.54 23.31 -4.22
C LYS A 263 -14.95 24.51 -4.96
N ARG A 264 -15.58 25.68 -4.79
CA ARG A 264 -15.14 26.94 -5.41
C ARG A 264 -13.97 27.53 -4.63
N LEU A 265 -12.86 27.81 -5.31
CA LEU A 265 -11.63 28.26 -4.66
C LEU A 265 -11.07 29.53 -5.33
N ILE A 266 -10.78 30.54 -4.51
CA ILE A 266 -10.00 31.73 -4.86
C ILE A 266 -8.60 31.57 -4.28
N SER A 267 -7.59 31.57 -5.13
CA SER A 267 -6.18 31.54 -4.74
C SER A 267 -5.57 32.95 -4.81
N LEU A 268 -4.93 33.39 -3.73
CA LEU A 268 -4.24 34.68 -3.62
C LEU A 268 -2.76 34.46 -3.31
N TYR A 269 -1.91 35.36 -3.77
CA TYR A 269 -0.45 35.21 -3.72
C TYR A 269 0.23 36.48 -3.16
N PRO A 270 1.51 36.41 -2.76
CA PRO A 270 2.24 37.59 -2.27
C PRO A 270 2.29 38.75 -3.27
N ALA A 271 2.30 38.44 -4.57
CA ALA A 271 2.22 39.44 -5.64
C ALA A 271 0.90 40.24 -5.64
N ASP A 272 -0.19 39.67 -5.08
CA ASP A 272 -1.50 40.33 -5.02
C ASP A 272 -1.58 41.39 -3.90
N LYS A 273 -0.61 41.45 -2.97
CA LYS A 273 -0.66 42.33 -1.79
C LYS A 273 -0.91 43.80 -2.11
N SER A 274 -0.26 44.33 -3.14
CA SER A 274 -0.38 45.75 -3.52
C SER A 274 -1.77 46.15 -3.99
N GLN A 275 -2.56 45.19 -4.47
CA GLN A 275 -3.91 45.39 -5.00
C GLN A 275 -4.93 44.42 -4.39
N MET A 276 -4.69 43.96 -3.15
CA MET A 276 -5.43 42.84 -2.54
C MET A 276 -6.94 43.01 -2.65
N ARG A 277 -7.47 44.19 -2.30
CA ARG A 277 -8.91 44.48 -2.41
C ARG A 277 -9.44 44.36 -3.83
N ALA A 278 -8.75 44.94 -4.82
CA ALA A 278 -9.17 44.86 -6.22
C ALA A 278 -9.12 43.42 -6.74
N THR A 279 -8.09 42.66 -6.38
CA THR A 279 -7.92 41.25 -6.77
C THR A 279 -8.99 40.35 -6.16
N VAL A 280 -9.27 40.50 -4.86
CA VAL A 280 -10.33 39.75 -4.18
C VAL A 280 -11.68 40.02 -4.85
N LEU A 281 -12.04 41.28 -5.05
CA LEU A 281 -13.33 41.64 -5.65
C LEU A 281 -13.45 41.21 -7.12
N GLY A 282 -12.39 41.38 -7.91
CA GLY A 282 -12.36 40.93 -9.30
C GLY A 282 -12.49 39.40 -9.43
N LYS A 283 -11.93 38.63 -8.50
CA LYS A 283 -12.11 37.17 -8.46
C LYS A 283 -13.50 36.79 -7.97
N LEU A 284 -14.07 37.52 -7.01
CA LEU A 284 -15.43 37.29 -6.49
C LEU A 284 -16.53 37.55 -7.51
N GLN A 285 -16.32 38.46 -8.47
CA GLN A 285 -17.29 38.72 -9.55
C GLN A 285 -17.64 37.46 -10.37
N LYS A 286 -16.76 36.45 -10.42
CA LYS A 286 -17.01 35.18 -11.11
C LYS A 286 -18.03 34.28 -10.41
N TYR A 287 -18.39 34.61 -9.17
CA TYR A 287 -19.25 33.82 -8.29
C TYR A 287 -20.51 34.59 -7.85
N ARG A 288 -20.74 35.78 -8.42
CA ARG A 288 -22.01 36.53 -8.30
C ARG A 288 -23.05 35.99 -9.26
#